data_AF-A0A6L5I1U2-F1
#
_entry.id   AF-A0A6L5I1U2-F1
#
_cell.length_a   1.000
_cell.length_b   1.000
_cell.length_c   1.000
_cell.angle_alpha   90.00
_cell.angle_beta   90.00
_cell.angle_gamma   90.00
#
_symmetry.space_group_name_H-M   'P 1'
#
loop_
_entity.id
_entity.type
_entity.pdbx_description
1 polymer ?
#
loop_
_entity_poly.entity_id
_entity_poly.type
_entity_poly.pdbx_seq_one_letter_code
_entity_poly.pdbx_strand_id
1 'polypeptide(L)'
;MSRFKNEITHLQAHIKTLRLGAGALVIVALVMGGGWWSAPRDLTIHVPPDLRSGSTRKWWEVPPESVYAFTFYVFQTLNRWPTNGEEDYARNLHTLSPYLTPSCQAFLRADYDYRRSTGELRQRVRGIYE
;
A
#
# COMPACT_ATOMS: atom_id res chain seq x y z
N MET A 1 -72.80 -3.98 -31.67
CA MET A 1 -71.40 -4.31 -32.04
C MET A 1 -70.32 -3.43 -31.37
N SER A 2 -70.63 -2.34 -30.64
CA SER A 2 -69.57 -1.49 -30.04
C SER A 2 -69.11 -1.89 -28.62
N ARG A 3 -69.93 -2.55 -27.79
CA ARG A 3 -69.50 -2.97 -26.43
C ARG A 3 -68.31 -3.93 -26.44
N PHE A 4 -68.35 -4.97 -27.27
CA PHE A 4 -67.24 -5.92 -27.42
C PHE A 4 -65.96 -5.26 -27.94
N LYS A 5 -66.06 -4.32 -28.90
CA LYS A 5 -64.91 -3.57 -29.39
C LYS A 5 -64.30 -2.68 -28.30
N ASN A 6 -65.14 -2.02 -27.49
CA ASN A 6 -64.67 -1.18 -26.38
C ASN A 6 -64.00 -2.01 -25.29
N GLU A 7 -64.51 -3.20 -25.00
CA GLU A 7 -63.94 -4.13 -24.00
C GLU A 7 -62.59 -4.69 -24.46
N ILE A 8 -62.48 -5.07 -25.74
CA ILE A 8 -61.19 -5.45 -26.36
C ILE A 8 -60.19 -4.29 -26.32
N THR A 9 -60.64 -3.06 -26.60
CA THR A 9 -59.78 -1.87 -26.57
C THR A 9 -59.31 -1.55 -25.15
N HIS A 10 -60.18 -1.71 -24.15
CA HIS A 10 -59.85 -1.55 -22.72
C HIS A 10 -58.83 -2.60 -22.25
N LEU A 11 -59.03 -3.87 -22.60
CA LEU A 11 -58.08 -4.95 -22.29
C LEU A 11 -56.73 -4.74 -22.99
N GLN A 12 -56.73 -4.33 -24.25
CA GLN A 12 -55.50 -3.98 -24.97
C GLN A 12 -54.78 -2.79 -24.35
N ALA A 13 -55.50 -1.75 -23.93
CA ALA A 13 -54.92 -0.61 -23.23
C ALA A 13 -54.29 -1.04 -21.89
N HIS A 14 -54.98 -1.90 -21.12
CA HIS A 14 -54.47 -2.43 -19.86
C HIS A 14 -53.20 -3.30 -20.04
N ILE A 15 -53.20 -4.19 -21.04
CA ILE A 15 -52.02 -4.99 -21.40
C ILE A 15 -50.87 -4.09 -21.85
N LYS A 16 -51.16 -3.02 -22.60
CA LYS A 16 -50.15 -2.06 -23.06
C LYS A 16 -49.54 -1.28 -21.88
N THR A 17 -50.35 -0.81 -20.93
CA THR A 17 -49.86 -0.15 -19.71
C THR A 17 -49.04 -1.10 -18.84
N LEU A 18 -49.45 -2.37 -18.72
CA LEU A 18 -48.73 -3.36 -17.94
C LEU A 18 -47.36 -3.69 -18.55
N ARG A 19 -47.27 -3.82 -19.87
CA ARG A 19 -46.00 -4.02 -20.59
C ARG A 19 -45.06 -2.83 -20.44
N LEU A 20 -45.60 -1.61 -20.47
CA LEU A 20 -44.82 -0.38 -20.29
C LEU A 20 -44.27 -0.29 -18.85
N GLY A 21 -45.10 -0.61 -17.85
CA GLY A 21 -44.67 -0.71 -16.46
C GLY A 21 -43.61 -1.79 -16.22
N ALA A 22 -43.79 -2.97 -16.80
CA ALA A 22 -42.79 -4.04 -16.72
C ALA A 22 -41.46 -3.64 -17.39
N GLY A 23 -41.50 -2.97 -18.55
CA GLY A 23 -40.31 -2.44 -19.20
C GLY A 23 -39.58 -1.40 -18.34
N ALA A 24 -40.31 -0.49 -17.72
CA ALA A 24 -39.73 0.50 -16.80
C ALA A 24 -39.05 -0.17 -15.59
N LEU A 25 -39.68 -1.19 -15.01
CA LEU A 25 -39.09 -1.96 -13.91
C LEU A 25 -37.81 -2.69 -14.32
N VAL A 26 -37.76 -3.26 -15.52
CA VAL A 26 -36.55 -3.90 -16.06
C VAL A 26 -35.41 -2.88 -16.22
N ILE A 27 -35.70 -1.68 -16.73
CA ILE A 27 -34.70 -0.61 -16.86
C ILE A 27 -34.16 -0.20 -15.49
N VAL A 28 -35.03 0.00 -14.50
CA VAL A 28 -34.61 0.32 -13.13
C VAL A 28 -33.74 -0.79 -12.53
N ALA A 29 -34.12 -2.05 -12.74
CA ALA A 29 -33.32 -3.20 -12.29
C ALA A 29 -31.92 -3.23 -12.94
N LEU A 30 -31.82 -2.94 -14.24
CA LEU A 30 -30.53 -2.89 -14.95
C LEU A 30 -29.64 -1.74 -14.45
N VAL A 31 -30.21 -0.55 -14.21
CA VAL A 31 -29.47 0.59 -13.64
C VAL A 31 -28.96 0.25 -12.24
N MET A 32 -29.80 -0.32 -11.39
CA MET A 32 -29.38 -0.74 -10.04
C MET A 32 -28.31 -1.84 -10.08
N GLY A 33 -28.46 -2.83 -10.97
CA GLY A 33 -27.47 -3.89 -11.15
C GLY A 33 -26.12 -3.37 -11.67
N GLY A 34 -26.15 -2.43 -12.62
CA GLY A 34 -24.94 -1.76 -13.12
C GLY A 34 -24.24 -0.95 -12.02
N GLY A 35 -25.02 -0.18 -11.24
CA GLY A 35 -24.50 0.55 -10.09
C GLY A 35 -23.85 -0.36 -9.04
N TRP A 36 -24.50 -1.49 -8.72
CA TRP A 36 -23.98 -2.50 -7.79
C TRP A 36 -22.67 -3.13 -8.29
N TRP A 37 -22.57 -3.40 -9.60
CA TRP A 37 -21.34 -3.94 -10.20
C TRP A 37 -20.19 -2.92 -10.20
N SER A 38 -20.49 -1.63 -10.35
CA SER A 38 -19.47 -0.56 -10.34
C SER A 38 -19.06 -0.08 -8.95
N ALA A 39 -19.94 -0.20 -7.95
CA ALA A 39 -19.69 0.23 -6.58
C ALA A 39 -18.39 -0.30 -5.94
N PRO A 40 -17.94 -1.55 -6.18
CA PRO A 40 -16.70 -2.05 -5.58
C PRO A 40 -15.40 -1.55 -6.27
N ARG A 41 -15.47 -0.79 -7.37
CA ARG A 41 -14.26 -0.36 -8.10
C ARG A 41 -13.52 0.81 -7.44
N ASP A 42 -14.24 1.68 -6.74
CA ASP A 42 -13.68 2.88 -6.10
C ASP A 42 -13.90 2.90 -4.57
N LEU A 43 -14.04 1.73 -3.94
CA LEU A 43 -14.17 1.64 -2.49
C LEU A 43 -12.80 1.85 -1.84
N THR A 44 -12.49 3.10 -1.51
CA THR A 44 -11.34 3.44 -0.67
C THR A 44 -11.65 3.05 0.78
N ILE A 45 -11.33 1.79 1.12
CA ILE A 45 -11.49 1.30 2.48
C ILE A 45 -10.36 1.89 3.32
N HIS A 46 -10.65 2.94 4.09
CA HIS A 46 -9.76 3.39 5.14
C HIS A 46 -9.89 2.42 6.32
N VAL A 47 -9.02 1.41 6.36
CA VAL A 47 -8.88 0.50 7.50
C VAL A 47 -7.98 1.19 8.51
N PRO A 48 -8.51 1.80 9.59
CA PRO A 48 -7.66 2.13 10.72
C PRO A 48 -7.09 0.83 11.29
N PRO A 49 -5.84 0.80 11.78
CA PRO A 49 -5.32 -0.38 12.45
C PRO A 49 -6.19 -0.68 13.69
N ASP A 50 -7.01 -1.73 13.60
CA ASP A 50 -7.81 -2.18 14.73
C ASP A 50 -6.87 -2.83 15.76
N LEU A 51 -6.69 -2.15 16.89
CA LEU A 51 -5.91 -2.64 18.03
C LEU A 51 -6.68 -3.71 18.85
N ARG A 52 -7.94 -4.00 18.54
CA ARG A 52 -8.80 -4.95 19.27
C ARG A 52 -8.93 -6.30 18.59
N SER A 53 -8.91 -6.37 17.26
CA SER A 53 -8.72 -7.62 16.53
C SER A 53 -7.26 -7.70 16.11
N GLY A 54 -6.44 -8.45 16.86
CA GLY A 54 -5.03 -8.63 16.53
C GLY A 54 -4.86 -8.94 15.05
N SER A 55 -4.11 -8.07 14.35
CA SER A 55 -3.76 -8.20 12.94
C SER A 55 -3.42 -9.66 12.63
N THR A 56 -4.30 -10.36 11.92
CA THR A 56 -4.04 -11.74 11.49
C THR A 56 -2.95 -11.70 10.42
N ARG A 57 -1.71 -11.87 10.85
CA ARG A 57 -0.53 -11.87 9.99
C ARG A 57 0.10 -13.26 10.01
N LYS A 58 0.55 -13.72 8.84
CA LYS A 58 1.42 -14.90 8.76
C LYS A 58 2.69 -14.62 9.56
N TRP A 59 2.96 -15.40 10.60
CA TRP A 59 4.09 -15.16 11.50
C TRP A 59 5.45 -15.25 10.80
N TRP A 60 5.52 -15.94 9.65
CA TRP A 60 6.72 -16.07 8.80
C TRP A 60 6.89 -14.94 7.79
N GLU A 61 5.91 -14.05 7.65
CA GLU A 61 5.96 -12.96 6.68
C GLU A 61 6.48 -11.68 7.34
N VAL A 62 7.65 -11.22 6.91
CA VAL A 62 8.26 -9.99 7.45
C VAL A 62 7.47 -8.76 6.96
N PRO A 63 7.06 -7.84 7.85
CA PRO A 63 6.37 -6.60 7.47
C PRO A 63 7.17 -5.73 6.51
N PRO A 64 6.64 -5.35 5.33
CA PRO A 64 7.30 -4.39 4.46
C PRO A 64 7.65 -3.08 5.17
N GLU A 65 6.78 -2.62 6.07
CA GLU A 65 6.98 -1.44 6.92
C GLU A 65 8.15 -1.63 7.90
N SER A 66 8.33 -2.83 8.47
CA SER A 66 9.47 -3.16 9.33
C SER A 66 10.75 -3.27 8.52
N VAL A 67 10.72 -3.83 7.32
CA VAL A 67 11.88 -3.86 6.41
C VAL A 67 12.32 -2.42 6.11
N TYR A 68 11.37 -1.56 5.73
CA TYR A 68 11.65 -0.16 5.45
C TYR A 68 12.29 0.56 6.66
N ALA A 69 11.64 0.48 7.82
CA ALA A 69 12.14 1.11 9.04
C ALA A 69 13.53 0.58 9.43
N PHE A 70 13.72 -0.73 9.41
CA PHE A 70 15.02 -1.36 9.67
C PHE A 70 16.10 -0.84 8.72
N THR A 71 15.87 -0.91 7.41
CA THR A 71 16.85 -0.49 6.42
C THR A 71 17.17 1.00 6.56
N PHE A 72 16.15 1.83 6.79
CA PHE A 72 16.31 3.27 7.01
C PHE A 72 17.22 3.56 8.21
N TYR A 73 16.91 3.00 9.39
CA TYR A 73 17.69 3.22 10.60
C TYR A 73 19.14 2.74 10.49
N VAL A 74 19.35 1.55 9.92
CA VAL A 74 20.69 1.00 9.70
C VAL A 74 21.49 1.89 8.75
N PHE A 75 20.89 2.31 7.63
CA PHE A 75 21.55 3.15 6.65
C PHE A 75 21.92 4.52 7.22
N GLN A 76 20.99 5.17 7.93
CA GLN A 76 21.25 6.46 8.56
C GLN A 76 22.37 6.35 9.59
N THR A 77 22.29 5.38 10.50
CA THR A 77 23.29 5.19 11.56
C THR A 77 24.66 4.93 10.95
N LEU A 78 24.75 4.05 9.95
CA LEU A 78 26.02 3.72 9.29
C LEU A 78 26.71 4.96 8.69
N ASN A 79 25.91 5.81 8.03
CA ASN A 79 26.40 6.97 7.29
C ASN A 79 26.37 8.27 8.10
N ARG A 80 26.10 8.24 9.41
CA ARG A 80 26.10 9.43 10.26
C ARG A 80 27.48 9.64 10.90
N TRP A 81 28.20 10.66 10.46
CA TRP A 81 29.55 11.01 10.91
C TRP A 81 29.57 12.43 11.47
N PRO A 82 29.15 12.67 12.72
CA PRO A 82 29.00 14.03 13.26
C PRO A 82 30.32 14.78 13.50
N THR A 83 31.44 14.06 13.63
CA THR A 83 32.73 14.63 14.05
C THR A 83 33.86 14.31 13.08
N ASN A 84 34.08 13.03 12.77
CA ASN A 84 35.17 12.59 11.91
C ASN A 84 34.78 11.26 11.27
N GLY A 85 34.63 11.24 9.94
CA GLY A 85 34.26 10.04 9.18
C GLY A 85 35.18 8.85 9.44
N GLU A 86 36.47 9.04 9.72
CA GLU A 86 37.37 7.91 10.02
C GLU A 86 37.00 7.21 11.33
N GLU A 87 36.67 7.97 12.38
CA GLU A 87 36.34 7.41 13.69
C GLU A 87 34.88 6.99 13.76
N ASP A 88 33.99 7.83 13.23
CA ASP A 88 32.55 7.63 13.32
C ASP A 88 32.09 6.46 12.45
N TYR A 89 32.62 6.31 11.23
CA TYR A 89 32.24 5.20 10.37
C TYR A 89 32.69 3.86 10.96
N ALA A 90 33.93 3.75 11.42
CA ALA A 90 34.44 2.54 12.06
C ALA A 90 33.61 2.16 13.31
N ARG A 91 33.28 3.15 14.15
CA ARG A 91 32.44 2.96 15.33
C ARG A 91 31.04 2.49 14.96
N ASN A 92 30.39 3.15 13.99
CA ASN A 92 29.05 2.77 13.55
C ASN A 92 29.02 1.35 12.95
N LEU A 93 30.04 0.98 12.18
CA LEU A 93 30.18 -0.35 11.59
C LEU A 93 30.34 -1.44 12.67
N HIS A 94 31.06 -1.14 13.76
CA HIS A 94 31.16 -2.03 14.91
C HIS A 94 29.80 -2.16 15.64
N THR A 95 29.14 -1.04 15.94
CA THR A 95 27.84 -1.02 16.63
C THR A 95 26.75 -1.74 15.84
N LEU A 96 26.76 -1.61 14.51
CA LEU A 96 25.78 -2.24 13.63
C LEU A 96 26.10 -3.70 13.31
N SER A 97 27.25 -4.24 13.75
CA SER A 97 27.65 -5.61 13.43
C SER A 97 26.61 -6.71 13.70
N PRO A 98 25.75 -6.64 14.75
CA PRO A 98 24.71 -7.65 14.97
C PRO A 98 23.60 -7.65 13.92
N TYR A 99 23.43 -6.54 13.20
CA TYR A 99 22.39 -6.36 12.18
C TYR A 99 22.89 -6.69 10.76
N LEU A 100 24.17 -7.00 10.61
CA LEU A 100 24.82 -7.23 9.32
C LEU A 100 25.16 -8.70 9.14
N THR A 101 24.91 -9.21 7.94
CA THR A 101 25.43 -10.53 7.56
C THR A 101 26.96 -10.47 7.45
N PRO A 102 27.68 -11.61 7.60
CA PRO A 102 29.14 -11.63 7.46
C PRO A 102 29.64 -11.07 6.11
N SER A 103 28.92 -11.34 5.02
CA SER A 103 29.26 -10.82 3.69
C SER A 103 29.08 -9.30 3.59
N CYS A 104 27.98 -8.78 4.13
CA CYS A 104 27.72 -7.33 4.16
C CYS A 104 28.76 -6.61 5.04
N GLN A 105 29.10 -7.19 6.19
CA GLN A 105 30.12 -6.63 7.06
C GLN A 105 31.49 -6.59 6.38
N ALA A 106 31.89 -7.66 5.66
CA ALA A 106 33.14 -7.69 4.93
C ALA A 106 33.18 -6.62 3.82
N PHE A 107 32.08 -6.47 3.08
CA PHE A 107 31.93 -5.43 2.06
C PHE A 107 32.08 -4.02 2.65
N LEU A 108 31.40 -3.72 3.76
CA LEU A 108 31.45 -2.41 4.40
C LEU A 108 32.82 -2.10 5.02
N ARG A 109 33.52 -3.11 5.54
CA ARG A 109 34.92 -2.94 6.00
C ARG A 109 35.84 -2.56 4.84
N ALA A 110 35.70 -3.23 3.70
CA ALA A 110 36.47 -2.89 2.51
C ALA A 110 36.15 -1.48 1.98
N ASP A 111 34.88 -1.07 2.00
CA ASP A 111 34.47 0.30 1.65
C ASP A 111 35.09 1.33 2.62
N TYR A 112 35.07 1.06 3.93
CA TYR A 112 35.74 1.91 4.92
C TYR A 112 37.24 2.05 4.64
N ASP A 113 37.96 0.95 4.43
CA ASP A 113 39.40 0.96 4.18
C ASP A 113 39.74 1.71 2.88
N TYR A 114 38.93 1.52 1.83
CA TYR A 114 39.06 2.24 0.57
C TYR A 114 38.87 3.76 0.75
N ARG A 115 37.79 4.20 1.40
CA ARG A 115 37.51 5.63 1.63
C ARG A 115 38.53 6.27 2.57
N ARG A 116 39.06 5.51 3.51
CA ARG A 116 40.12 5.97 4.40
C ARG A 116 41.42 6.17 3.64
N SER A 117 41.84 5.18 2.85
CA SER A 117 43.10 5.26 2.07
C SER A 117 43.10 6.36 1.01
N THR A 118 41.93 6.68 0.45
CA THR A 118 41.73 7.79 -0.50
C THR A 118 41.55 9.15 0.19
N GLY A 119 41.46 9.19 1.52
CA GLY A 119 41.30 10.41 2.30
C GLY A 119 39.88 11.00 2.30
N GLU A 120 38.89 10.28 1.74
CA GLU A 120 37.49 10.73 1.68
C GLU A 120 36.83 10.91 3.06
N LEU A 121 37.33 10.23 4.09
CA LEU A 121 36.76 10.24 5.43
C LEU A 121 37.42 11.26 6.37
N ARG A 122 38.60 11.75 6.01
CA ARG A 122 39.44 12.54 6.91
C ARG A 122 38.79 13.87 7.25
N GLN A 123 38.46 14.08 8.52
CA GLN A 123 37.74 15.27 9.01
C GLN A 123 36.39 15.50 8.29
N ARG A 124 35.82 14.43 7.71
CA ARG A 124 34.55 14.53 7.01
C ARG A 124 33.41 14.44 8.01
N VAL A 125 32.55 15.45 7.99
CA VAL A 125 31.30 15.46 8.73
C VAL A 125 30.14 15.16 7.80
N ARG A 126 29.23 14.29 8.23
CA ARG A 126 28.00 13.91 7.52
C ARG A 126 26.86 13.78 8.52
N GLY A 127 25.94 14.74 8.49
CA GLY A 127 24.70 14.68 9.26
C GLY A 127 23.61 14.01 8.43
N ILE A 128 23.21 12.80 8.81
CA ILE A 128 21.97 12.18 8.35
C ILE A 128 20.99 12.21 9.50
N TYR A 129 19.85 12.85 9.27
CA TYR A 129 18.78 13.07 10.24
C TYR A 129 17.49 12.41 9.73
N GLU A 130 16.57 12.13 10.66
CA GLU A 130 15.21 11.65 10.37
C GLU A 130 14.39 12.69 9.59
#